data_AF-A0A2I1FD80-F1
#
_entry.id   AF-A0A2I1FD80-F1
#
_cell.length_a   1.000
_cell.length_b   1.000
_cell.length_c   1.000
_cell.angle_alpha   90.00
_cell.angle_beta   90.00
_cell.angle_gamma   90.00
#
_symmetry.space_group_name_H-M   'P 1'
#
loop_
_entity.id
_entity.type
_entity.pdbx_description
1 polymer ?
#
loop_
_entity_poly.entity_id
_entity_poly.type
_entity_poly.pdbx_seq_one_letter_code
_entity_poly.pdbx_strand_id
1 'polypeptide(L)' 'MSTQKHKRQLLASGDIVEKLHYGPFAVNWWVFTGIKTKTAQTKQTCIPIRVNMRLKFELNQAEFIIRIVDNNWKP' A
#
# COMPACT_ATOMS: atom_id res chain seq x y z
N MET A 1 11.70 -16.21 12.43
CA MET A 1 12.10 -14.88 11.92
C MET A 1 11.24 -13.83 12.59
N SER A 2 11.87 -12.92 13.34
CA SER A 2 11.20 -11.88 14.13
C SER A 2 10.36 -10.99 13.20
N THR A 3 9.06 -10.91 13.44
CA THR A 3 8.23 -9.86 12.86
C THR A 3 8.65 -8.55 13.51
N GLN A 4 9.63 -7.86 12.93
CA GLN A 4 9.91 -6.48 13.32
C GLN A 4 8.57 -5.74 13.23
N LYS A 5 8.05 -5.34 14.40
CA LYS A 5 6.84 -4.55 14.57
C LYS A 5 7.12 -3.15 14.06
N HIS A 6 7.26 -3.01 12.75
CA HIS A 6 7.36 -1.71 12.12
C HIS A 6 6.02 -0.99 12.36
N LYS A 7 6.06 0.07 13.17
CA LYS A 7 4.90 0.88 13.45
C LYS A 7 4.59 1.67 12.18
N ARG A 8 3.46 1.34 11.56
CA ARG A 8 2.94 2.00 10.37
C ARG A 8 1.68 2.76 10.74
N GLN A 9 1.62 4.04 10.36
CA GLN A 9 0.44 4.86 10.55
C GLN A 9 0.07 5.54 9.23
N LEU A 10 -1.18 5.39 8.81
CA LEU A 10 -1.73 6.13 7.69
C LEU A 10 -1.95 7.58 8.13
N LEU A 11 -1.30 8.52 7.45
CA LEU A 11 -1.48 9.96 7.68
C LEU A 11 -2.49 10.58 6.71
N ALA A 12 -2.52 10.09 5.46
CA ALA A 12 -3.49 10.50 4.45
C ALA A 12 -3.81 9.35 3.51
N SER A 13 -5.08 9.17 3.16
CA SER A 13 -5.55 8.02 2.37
C SER A 13 -5.08 8.06 0.91
N GLY A 14 -5.06 9.24 0.27
CA GLY A 14 -4.75 9.38 -1.15
C GLY A 14 -5.93 9.03 -2.07
N ASP A 15 -5.68 9.12 -3.37
CA ASP A 15 -6.65 9.07 -4.46
C ASP A 15 -6.48 7.81 -5.34
N ILE A 16 -7.61 7.27 -5.80
CA ILE A 16 -7.63 6.23 -6.84
C ILE A 16 -7.67 6.94 -8.19
N VAL A 17 -6.60 6.77 -8.96
CA VAL A 17 -6.48 7.29 -10.33
C VAL A 17 -6.80 6.18 -11.31
N GLU A 18 -7.85 6.37 -12.12
CA GLU A 18 -8.40 5.35 -13.02
C GLU A 18 -7.34 4.71 -13.93
N LYS A 19 -6.52 5.55 -14.59
CA LYS A 19 -5.46 5.10 -15.52
C LYS A 19 -4.42 4.19 -14.86
N LEU A 20 -4.17 4.37 -13.56
CA LEU A 20 -3.18 3.59 -12.81
C LEU A 20 -3.82 2.34 -12.20
N HIS A 21 -5.00 2.46 -11.60
CA HIS A 21 -5.61 1.39 -10.80
C HIS A 21 -6.41 0.38 -11.62
N TYR A 22 -6.87 0.79 -12.81
CA TYR A 22 -7.67 -0.04 -13.72
C TYR A 22 -7.10 -0.10 -15.14
N GLY A 23 -5.93 0.52 -15.38
CA GLY A 23 -5.24 0.48 -16.66
C GLY A 23 -4.32 -0.75 -16.84
N PRO A 24 -3.49 -0.77 -17.90
CA PRO A 24 -2.59 -1.89 -18.23
C PRO A 24 -1.61 -2.28 -17.10
N PHE A 25 -1.32 -1.35 -16.19
CA PHE A 25 -0.41 -1.56 -15.06
C PHE A 25 -1.13 -1.72 -13.72
N ALA A 26 -2.45 -1.96 -13.72
CA ALA A 26 -3.28 -2.07 -12.53
C ALA A 26 -2.66 -2.93 -11.44
N VAL A 27 -2.18 -4.13 -11.78
CA VAL A 27 -1.60 -5.09 -10.82
C VAL A 27 -0.48 -4.51 -9.94
N ASN A 28 0.29 -3.55 -10.45
CA ASN A 28 1.39 -2.90 -9.73
C ASN A 28 0.90 -1.91 -8.65
N TRP A 29 -0.37 -1.51 -8.73
CA TRP A 29 -1.01 -0.56 -7.81
C TRP A 29 -1.85 -1.23 -6.72
N TRP A 30 -1.77 -2.56 -6.59
CA TRP A 30 -2.50 -3.31 -5.57
C TRP A 30 -1.59 -4.25 -4.78
N VAL A 31 -1.81 -4.30 -3.47
CA VAL A 31 -1.18 -5.26 -2.55
C VAL A 31 -2.19 -6.36 -2.24
N PHE A 32 -1.80 -7.61 -2.50
CA PHE A 32 -2.63 -8.78 -2.21
C PHE A 32 -2.19 -9.41 -0.89
N THR A 33 -3.07 -9.44 0.10
CA THR A 33 -2.81 -10.02 1.41
C THR A 33 -3.75 -11.18 1.69
N GLY A 34 -3.22 -12.33 2.10
CA GLY A 34 -4.04 -13.44 2.58
C GLY A 34 -4.50 -13.20 4.02
N ILE A 35 -5.79 -12.94 4.22
CA ILE A 35 -6.36 -12.88 5.57
C ILE A 35 -6.87 -14.27 5.92
N LYS A 36 -6.27 -14.89 6.94
CA LYS A 36 -6.80 -16.12 7.54
C LYS A 36 -8.06 -15.74 8.30
N THR A 37 -9.21 -16.10 7.75
CA THR A 37 -10.48 -15.98 8.49
C THR A 37 -10.59 -17.13 9.50
N LYS A 38 -11.38 -16.94 10.57
CA LYS A 38 -11.62 -17.98 11.60
C LYS A 38 -12.13 -19.31 11.01
N THR A 39 -12.65 -19.28 9.79
CA THR A 39 -13.24 -20.40 9.08
C THR A 39 -12.30 -20.97 8.02
N ALA A 40 -11.01 -21.17 8.34
CA ALA A 40 -9.99 -21.93 7.57
C ALA A 40 -9.75 -21.59 6.08
N GLN A 41 -10.56 -20.75 5.44
CA GLN A 41 -10.41 -20.30 4.07
C GLN A 41 -9.63 -18.98 4.09
N THR A 42 -8.45 -19.01 3.48
CA THR A 42 -7.64 -17.81 3.22
C THR A 42 -8.38 -16.95 2.21
N LYS A 43 -9.00 -15.85 2.65
CA LYS A 43 -9.55 -14.87 1.72
C LYS A 43 -8.43 -13.95 1.28
N GLN A 44 -8.19 -13.88 -0.02
CA GLN A 44 -7.26 -12.92 -0.60
C GLN A 44 -7.95 -11.56 -0.61
N THR A 45 -7.39 -10.60 0.12
CA THR A 45 -7.85 -9.21 0.12
C THR A 45 -6.90 -8.38 -0.75
N CYS A 46 -7.48 -7.51 -1.56
CA CYS A 46 -6.78 -6.61 -2.45
C CYS A 46 -6.83 -5.19 -1.87
N ILE A 47 -5.67 -4.57 -1.64
CA ILE A 47 -5.55 -3.23 -1.03
C ILE A 47 -4.85 -2.30 -2.01
N PRO A 48 -5.46 -1.17 -2.41
CA PRO A 48 -4.85 -0.27 -3.39
C PRO A 48 -3.74 0.58 -2.76
N ILE A 49 -2.68 0.83 -3.54
CA ILE A 49 -1.66 1.85 -3.26
C ILE A 49 -2.14 3.13 -3.94
N ARG A 50 -2.59 4.10 -3.14
CA ARG A 50 -3.24 5.31 -3.67
C ARG A 50 -2.23 6.43 -3.95
N VAL A 51 -2.46 7.22 -4.99
CA VAL A 51 -1.66 8.42 -5.28
C VAL A 51 -1.88 9.45 -4.17
N ASN A 52 -0.88 10.24 -3.78
CA ASN A 52 -0.92 11.15 -2.64
C ASN A 52 -1.12 10.51 -1.26
N MET A 53 -1.16 9.18 -1.17
CA MET A 53 -1.17 8.47 0.11
C MET A 53 0.08 8.84 0.92
N ARG A 54 -0.11 9.12 2.22
CA ARG A 54 0.98 9.43 3.14
C ARG A 54 1.02 8.43 4.28
N LEU A 55 2.18 7.83 4.48
CA LEU A 55 2.44 6.81 5.48
C LEU A 55 3.58 7.26 6.38
N LYS A 56 3.35 7.24 7.69
CA LYS A 56 4.41 7.33 8.69
C LYS A 56 4.95 5.93 8.96
N PHE A 57 6.27 5.82 8.94
CA PHE A 57 6.99 4.57 9.15
C PHE A 57 8.15 4.82 10.12
N GLU A 58 8.39 3.88 11.03
CA GLU A 58 9.56 3.89 11.89
C GLU A 58 10.51 2.76 11.49
N LEU A 59 11.75 3.12 11.11
CA LEU A 59 12.81 2.18 10.76
C LEU A 59 14.05 2.51 11.57
N ASN A 60 14.59 1.53 12.31
CA ASN A 60 15.79 1.72 13.14
C ASN A 60 15.70 2.95 14.06
N GLN A 61 14.55 3.14 14.73
CA GLN A 61 14.27 4.28 15.62
C GLN A 61 14.21 5.66 14.93
N ALA A 62 14.27 5.71 13.59
CA ALA A 62 14.09 6.92 12.81
C ALA A 62 12.70 6.95 12.17
N GLU A 63 12.05 8.11 12.24
CA GLU A 63 10.71 8.32 11.67
C GLU A 63 10.82 8.88 10.24
N PHE A 64 10.09 8.25 9.33
CA PHE A 64 10.00 8.66 7.93
C PHE A 64 8.53 8.89 7.54
N ILE A 65 8.31 9.84 6.64
CA ILE A 65 7.03 10.04 5.98
C ILE A 65 7.22 9.71 4.50
N ILE A 66 6.56 8.64 4.05
CA ILE A 66 6.51 8.26 2.64
C ILE A 66 5.27 8.90 2.03
N ARG A 67 5.44 9.60 0.91
CA ARG A 67 4.35 10.09 0.06
C ARG A 67 4.39 9.36 -1.27
N ILE A 68 3.29 8.73 -1.65
CA ILE A 68 3.14 8.15 -2.98
C ILE A 68 2.85 9.29 -3.96
N VAL A 69 3.61 9.34 -5.05
CA VAL A 69 3.46 10.33 -6.11
C VAL A 69 3.25 9.60 -7.43
N ASP A 70 2.47 10.21 -8.32
CA ASP A 70 2.44 9.77 -9.70
C ASP A 70 3.74 10.24 -10.36
N ASN A 71 4.49 9.30 -10.91
CA ASN A 71 5.61 9.65 -11.75
C ASN A 71 4.95 10.01 -13.07
N ASN A 72 4.82 11.31 -13.39
CA ASN A 72 4.28 11.85 -14.64
C ASN A 72 5.10 11.42 -15.89
N TRP A 73 5.63 10.20 -15.89
CA TRP A 73 6.33 9.54 -16.97
C TRP A 73 5.44 9.59 -18.20
N LYS A 74 5.91 10.34 -19.20
CA LYS A 74 5.38 10.29 -20.56
C LYS A 74 6.30 9.32 -21.33
N PRO A 75 5.76 8.24 -21.91
CA PRO A 75 6.56 7.28 -22.67
C PRO A 75 7.24 7.93 -23.87
#